data_AF-A0A2V5KBW1-F1
#
_entry.id   AF-A0A2V5KBW1-F1
#
_cell.length_a   1.000
_cell.length_b   1.000
_cell.length_c   1.000
_cell.angle_alpha   90.00
_cell.angle_beta   90.00
_cell.angle_gamma   90.00
#
_symmetry.space_group_name_H-M   'P 1'
#
loop_
_entity.id
_entity.type
_entity.pdbx_description
1 polymer ?
#
loop_
_entity_poly.entity_id
_entity_poly.type
_entity_poly.pdbx_seq_one_letter_code
_entity_poly.pdbx_strand_id
1 'polypeptide(L)'
;MRPAALSLGRRACIRRRKRGITMADRRRGSPSDREFVPGDRPIVPLPAETFEDRHVASLHYKRMNDWLDEAFENCRKNGGFDDLPGKGRPIEVPTEDVLTSILKNAKVPPPWIMLRQDIQTSIEYALELLRADPDHPALDEHIHDINRKIVQMNVQAPSLSLHRRKVTKHTLEAEFEKWK
;
A
#
# COMPACT_ATOMS: atom_id res chain seq x y z
N MET A 1 17.84 -32.23 72.98
CA MET A 1 18.18 -33.65 72.70
C MET A 1 17.29 -34.13 71.55
N ARG A 2 17.86 -34.82 70.55
CA ARG A 2 17.23 -35.45 69.37
C ARG A 2 16.16 -36.51 69.78
N PRO A 3 15.33 -37.15 68.89
CA PRO A 3 15.38 -37.20 67.41
C PRO A 3 14.03 -37.21 66.62
N ALA A 4 14.20 -37.17 65.30
CA ALA A 4 13.43 -37.65 64.15
C ALA A 4 12.24 -38.64 64.32
N ALA A 5 11.24 -38.48 63.42
CA ALA A 5 10.60 -39.60 62.74
C ALA A 5 10.10 -39.21 61.34
N LEU A 6 10.83 -39.67 60.32
CA LEU A 6 10.43 -39.73 58.92
C LEU A 6 9.44 -40.90 58.75
N SER A 7 8.25 -40.65 58.21
CA SER A 7 7.31 -41.71 57.84
C SER A 7 7.63 -42.25 56.44
N LEU A 8 8.02 -43.52 56.41
CA LEU A 8 8.23 -44.32 55.20
C LEU A 8 6.92 -44.60 54.45
N GLY A 9 6.85 -44.16 53.18
CA GLY A 9 5.87 -44.60 52.19
C GLY A 9 6.47 -45.68 51.27
N ARG A 10 5.76 -46.80 51.16
CA ARG A 10 6.22 -48.09 50.65
C ARG A 10 6.59 -48.08 49.16
N ARG A 11 7.76 -48.61 48.80
CA ARG A 11 8.14 -48.95 47.42
C ARG A 11 7.43 -50.24 47.01
N ALA A 12 6.48 -50.16 46.09
CA ALA A 12 5.91 -51.33 45.41
C ALA A 12 6.77 -51.68 44.17
N CYS A 13 7.37 -52.87 44.19
CA CYS A 13 8.05 -53.49 43.07
C CYS A 13 7.08 -53.77 41.92
N ILE A 14 7.22 -53.07 40.80
CA ILE A 14 6.55 -53.45 39.55
C ILE A 14 7.38 -54.51 38.83
N ARG A 15 6.88 -55.74 38.88
CA ARG A 15 7.39 -56.94 38.22
C ARG A 15 7.21 -56.79 36.70
N ARG A 16 8.29 -56.54 35.96
CA ARG A 16 8.28 -56.52 34.48
C ARG A 16 7.94 -57.91 33.93
N ARG A 17 6.69 -58.11 33.47
CA ARG A 17 6.37 -59.21 32.54
C ARG A 17 6.91 -58.83 31.15
N LYS A 18 7.97 -59.49 30.70
CA LYS A 18 8.37 -59.49 29.29
C LYS A 18 7.29 -60.22 28.49
N ARG A 19 6.43 -59.48 27.78
CA ARG A 19 5.63 -60.06 26.69
C ARG A 19 6.52 -60.09 25.46
N GLY A 20 6.70 -61.27 24.89
CA GLY A 20 7.45 -61.48 23.66
C GLY A 20 6.83 -60.68 22.52
N ILE A 21 7.68 -59.99 21.76
CA ILE A 21 7.32 -59.31 20.54
C ILE A 21 7.22 -60.40 19.46
N THR A 22 6.00 -60.76 19.08
CA THR A 22 5.77 -61.64 17.92
C THR A 22 6.04 -60.86 16.63
N MET A 23 6.74 -61.48 15.68
CA MET A 23 7.20 -60.94 14.38
C MET A 23 6.09 -60.43 13.42
N ALA A 24 4.82 -60.41 13.82
CA ALA A 24 3.69 -60.05 12.96
C ALA A 24 3.35 -58.54 12.95
N ASP A 25 3.97 -57.71 13.79
CA ASP A 25 3.58 -56.29 13.97
C ASP A 25 4.51 -55.30 13.24
N ARG A 26 5.16 -55.73 12.15
CA ARG A 26 6.04 -54.90 11.29
C ARG A 26 5.31 -54.24 10.11
N ARG A 27 4.05 -53.85 10.27
CA ARG A 27 3.32 -53.05 9.26
C ARG A 27 2.54 -51.90 9.90
N ARG A 28 3.19 -51.13 10.78
CA ARG A 28 2.72 -49.78 11.08
C ARG A 28 3.68 -48.82 10.40
N GLY A 29 3.15 -48.14 9.39
CA GLY A 29 3.86 -47.21 8.53
C GLY A 29 4.61 -46.14 9.32
N SER A 30 5.67 -45.64 8.69
CA SER A 30 6.46 -44.51 9.16
C SER A 30 5.55 -43.32 9.49
N PRO A 31 5.78 -42.59 10.61
CA PRO A 31 4.96 -41.42 10.98
C PRO A 31 5.04 -40.23 10.01
N SER A 32 5.78 -40.34 8.91
CA SER A 32 6.03 -39.27 7.93
C SER A 32 4.86 -39.02 6.97
N ASP A 33 3.91 -39.96 6.85
CA ASP A 33 2.82 -39.89 5.86
C ASP A 33 1.48 -39.52 6.52
N ARG A 34 1.50 -38.69 7.57
CA ARG A 34 0.29 -38.00 8.01
C ARG A 34 0.12 -36.76 7.16
N GLU A 35 -0.75 -36.87 6.16
CA GLU A 35 -1.26 -35.73 5.41
C GLU A 35 -1.62 -34.60 6.39
N PHE A 36 -1.03 -33.42 6.17
CA PHE A 36 -1.37 -32.23 6.93
C PHE A 36 -2.80 -31.83 6.55
N VAL A 37 -3.78 -32.25 7.34
CA VAL A 37 -5.17 -31.77 7.23
C VAL A 37 -5.21 -30.36 7.84
N PRO A 38 -5.41 -29.29 7.05
CA PRO A 38 -5.52 -27.94 7.57
C PRO A 38 -6.88 -27.81 8.25
N GLY A 39 -6.96 -28.17 9.53
CA GLY A 39 -8.22 -28.10 10.28
C GLY A 39 -8.19 -28.74 11.68
N ASP A 40 -7.31 -29.71 11.91
CA ASP A 40 -7.35 -30.54 13.13
C ASP A 40 -6.43 -30.07 14.27
N ARG A 41 -5.88 -28.85 14.20
CA ARG A 41 -5.24 -28.27 15.38
C ARG A 41 -6.35 -27.76 16.30
N PRO A 42 -6.50 -28.29 17.52
CA PRO A 42 -7.45 -27.71 18.45
C PRO A 42 -7.06 -26.24 18.65
N ILE A 43 -7.98 -25.34 18.29
CA ILE A 43 -7.86 -23.92 18.63
C ILE A 43 -7.91 -23.90 20.15
N VAL A 44 -6.76 -23.81 20.80
CA VAL A 44 -6.71 -23.49 22.22
C VAL A 44 -7.19 -22.05 22.31
N PRO A 45 -8.39 -21.78 22.86
CA PRO A 45 -8.85 -20.42 22.98
C PRO A 45 -7.84 -19.70 23.88
N LEU A 46 -7.23 -18.65 23.33
CA LEU A 46 -6.45 -17.75 24.17
C LEU A 46 -7.38 -17.23 25.28
N PRO A 47 -6.89 -17.15 26.53
CA PRO A 47 -7.69 -16.58 27.60
C PRO A 47 -8.21 -15.21 27.18
N ALA A 48 -9.51 -14.97 27.39
CA ALA A 48 -10.19 -13.73 26.99
C ALA A 48 -9.56 -12.48 27.64
N GLU A 49 -8.91 -12.69 28.80
CA GLU A 49 -8.14 -11.67 29.50
C GLU A 49 -6.71 -12.18 29.65
N THR A 50 -5.82 -11.73 28.76
CA THR A 50 -4.38 -11.78 29.02
C THR A 50 -4.04 -10.69 30.01
N PHE A 51 -3.80 -11.06 31.27
CA PHE A 51 -3.23 -10.12 32.24
C PHE A 51 -1.81 -9.77 31.81
N GLU A 52 -1.65 -8.61 31.18
CA GLU A 52 -0.34 -8.04 30.93
C GLU A 52 0.25 -7.61 32.27
N ASP A 53 1.38 -8.22 32.65
CA ASP A 53 2.15 -7.76 33.80
C ASP A 53 2.68 -6.36 33.50
N ARG A 54 1.95 -5.33 33.94
CA ARG A 54 2.28 -3.91 33.72
C ARG A 54 3.70 -3.56 34.16
N HIS A 55 4.19 -4.22 35.22
CA HIS A 55 5.57 -4.08 35.69
C HIS A 55 6.59 -4.63 34.70
N VAL A 56 6.33 -5.79 34.09
CA VAL A 56 7.20 -6.40 33.08
C VAL A 56 7.20 -5.56 31.80
N ALA A 57 6.03 -5.08 31.36
CA ALA A 57 5.91 -4.17 30.22
C ALA A 57 6.69 -2.86 30.45
N SER A 58 6.60 -2.28 31.66
CA SER A 58 7.33 -1.07 32.02
C SER A 58 8.85 -1.29 32.05
N LEU A 59 9.33 -2.40 32.61
CA LEU A 59 10.74 -2.75 32.62
C LEU A 59 11.28 -2.97 31.20
N HIS A 60 10.49 -3.62 30.34
CA HIS A 60 10.83 -3.80 28.92
C HIS A 60 10.96 -2.46 28.19
N TYR A 61 10.02 -1.54 28.42
CA TYR A 61 10.06 -0.20 27.84
C TYR A 61 11.29 0.59 28.29
N LYS A 62 11.64 0.54 29.58
CA LYS A 62 12.85 1.19 30.11
C LYS A 62 14.12 0.62 29.47
N ARG A 63 14.25 -0.70 29.42
CA ARG A 63 15.40 -1.37 28.79
C ARG A 63 15.55 -1.03 27.31
N MET A 64 14.43 -0.90 26.60
CA MET A 64 14.41 -0.49 25.20
C MET A 64 14.89 0.96 25.03
N ASN A 65 14.45 1.87 25.90
CA ASN A 65 14.92 3.26 25.89
C ASN A 65 16.42 3.36 26.23
N ASP A 66 16.88 2.64 27.26
CA ASP A 66 18.31 2.63 27.62
C ASP A 66 19.18 2.14 26.45
N TRP A 67 18.72 1.12 25.73
CA TRP A 67 19.41 0.61 24.54
C TRP A 67 19.40 1.63 23.37
N LEU A 68 18.28 2.33 23.16
CA LEU A 68 18.18 3.38 22.14
C LEU A 68 19.10 4.57 22.47
N ASP A 69 19.15 4.98 23.73
CA ASP A 69 20.02 6.06 24.20
C ASP A 69 21.49 5.69 24.05
N GLU A 70 21.87 4.45 24.39
CA GLU A 70 23.23 3.94 24.17
C GLU A 70 23.59 3.93 22.68
N ALA A 71 22.69 3.46 21.82
CA ALA A 71 22.90 3.45 20.36
C ALA A 71 23.06 4.88 19.79
N PHE A 72 22.25 5.83 20.29
CA PHE A 72 22.35 7.23 19.90
C PHE A 72 23.69 7.85 20.32
N GLU A 73 24.10 7.65 21.57
CA GLU A 73 25.38 8.17 22.08
C GLU A 73 26.58 7.55 21.36
N ASN A 74 26.52 6.27 21.02
CA ASN A 74 27.55 5.61 20.23
C ASN A 74 27.63 6.18 18.81
N CYS A 75 26.49 6.43 18.15
CA CYS A 75 26.43 7.08 16.85
C CYS A 75 27.01 8.52 16.91
N ARG A 76 26.68 9.27 17.96
CA ARG A 76 27.19 10.62 18.20
C ARG A 76 28.71 10.65 18.41
N LYS A 77 29.25 9.75 19.25
CA LYS A 77 30.69 9.65 19.55
C LYS A 77 31.50 9.22 18.32
N ASN A 78 30.94 8.35 17.50
CA ASN A 78 31.61 7.84 16.31
C ASN A 78 31.52 8.80 15.11
N GLY A 79 30.99 10.02 15.30
CA GLY A 79 30.84 10.98 14.21
C GLY A 79 29.82 10.55 13.15
N GLY A 80 28.86 9.68 13.50
CA GLY A 80 27.84 9.20 12.57
C GLY A 80 26.93 10.31 12.02
N PHE A 81 26.93 11.48 12.69
CA PHE A 81 26.24 12.68 12.22
C PHE A 81 27.14 13.64 11.44
N ASP A 82 28.41 13.33 11.23
CA ASP A 82 29.37 14.22 10.54
C ASP A 82 29.31 14.12 9.02
N ASP A 83 29.03 12.93 8.48
CA ASP A 83 28.91 12.69 7.03
C ASP A 83 27.46 12.42 6.60
N LEU A 84 26.53 13.29 7.01
CA LEU A 84 25.14 13.20 6.54
C LEU A 84 25.01 13.84 5.14
N PRO A 85 24.33 13.18 4.18
CA PRO A 85 24.09 13.76 2.87
C PRO A 85 23.26 15.04 3.04
N GLY A 86 23.86 16.18 2.69
CA GLY A 86 23.21 17.49 2.80
C GLY A 86 23.44 18.25 4.11
N LYS A 87 24.29 17.76 5.02
CA LYS A 87 24.68 18.53 6.23
C LYS A 87 25.29 19.87 5.84
N GLY A 88 24.75 20.95 6.39
CA GLY A 88 25.23 22.32 6.16
C GLY A 88 24.88 22.91 4.79
N ARG A 89 24.20 22.17 3.91
CA ARG A 89 23.64 22.75 2.68
C ARG A 89 22.29 23.40 3.00
N PRO A 90 22.04 24.63 2.51
CA PRO A 90 20.70 25.20 2.55
C PRO A 90 19.70 24.22 1.94
N ILE A 91 18.57 24.01 2.61
CA ILE A 91 17.50 23.17 2.07
C ILE A 91 16.98 23.86 0.81
N GLU A 92 17.11 23.19 -0.33
CA GLU A 92 16.45 23.61 -1.57
C GLU A 92 14.96 23.31 -1.42
N VAL A 93 14.20 24.32 -1.01
CA VAL A 93 12.74 24.23 -1.02
C VAL A 93 12.33 24.31 -2.50
N PRO A 94 11.74 23.26 -3.08
CA PRO A 94 11.24 23.37 -4.44
C PRO A 94 10.21 24.50 -4.48
N THR A 95 10.42 25.48 -5.36
CA THR A 95 9.47 26.57 -5.59
C THR A 95 8.13 26.05 -6.13
N GLU A 96 8.14 24.83 -6.69
CA GLU A 96 6.96 24.17 -7.22
C GLU A 96 6.14 23.49 -6.10
N ASP A 97 4.82 23.49 -6.26
CA ASP A 97 3.90 22.76 -5.39
C ASP A 97 4.27 21.26 -5.34
N VAL A 98 4.34 20.68 -4.14
CA VAL A 98 4.70 19.28 -3.89
C VAL A 98 3.86 18.33 -4.74
N LEU A 99 2.56 18.64 -4.91
CA LEU A 99 1.67 17.84 -5.75
C LEU A 99 2.14 17.80 -7.21
N THR A 100 2.56 18.94 -7.76
CA THR A 100 3.05 19.02 -9.14
C THR A 100 4.34 18.24 -9.33
N SER A 101 5.23 18.22 -8.34
CA SER A 101 6.45 17.41 -8.37
C SER A 101 6.14 15.91 -8.40
N ILE A 102 5.20 15.45 -7.56
CA ILE A 102 4.76 14.05 -7.53
C ILE A 102 4.15 13.65 -8.88
N LEU A 103 3.27 14.48 -9.45
CA LEU A 103 2.63 14.20 -10.74
C LEU A 103 3.64 14.12 -11.90
N LYS A 104 4.64 15.01 -11.92
CA LYS A 104 5.74 14.97 -12.90
C LYS A 104 6.56 13.69 -12.77
N ASN A 105 6.91 13.29 -11.54
CA ASN A 105 7.65 12.05 -11.28
C ASN A 105 6.87 10.81 -11.72
N ALA A 106 5.55 10.82 -11.55
CA ALA A 106 4.65 9.77 -12.00
C ALA A 106 4.37 9.79 -13.51
N LYS A 107 4.97 10.72 -14.28
CA LYS A 107 4.73 10.93 -15.72
C LYS A 107 3.26 11.14 -16.08
N VAL A 108 2.48 11.72 -15.16
CA VAL A 108 1.07 12.03 -15.39
C VAL A 108 0.96 13.31 -16.22
N PRO A 109 0.20 13.31 -17.33
CA PRO A 109 0.02 14.51 -18.11
C PRO A 109 -0.74 15.57 -17.31
N PRO A 110 -0.43 16.87 -17.48
CA PRO A 110 -1.20 17.95 -16.89
C PRO A 110 -2.70 17.87 -17.26
N PRO A 111 -3.60 18.34 -16.38
CA PRO A 111 -5.05 18.27 -16.60
C PRO A 111 -5.51 18.87 -17.93
N TRP A 112 -4.91 19.98 -18.37
CA TRP A 112 -5.27 20.64 -19.63
C TRP A 112 -4.94 19.79 -20.87
N ILE A 113 -3.92 18.92 -20.80
CA ILE A 113 -3.58 17.99 -21.90
C ILE A 113 -4.65 16.89 -22.00
N MET A 114 -5.10 16.38 -20.85
CA MET A 114 -6.18 15.38 -20.82
C MET A 114 -7.49 15.96 -21.37
N LEU A 115 -7.84 17.18 -20.97
CA LEU A 115 -8.99 17.89 -21.52
C LEU A 115 -8.86 18.11 -23.03
N ARG A 116 -7.65 18.40 -23.53
CA ARG A 116 -7.41 18.55 -24.97
C ARG A 116 -7.77 17.28 -25.75
N GLN A 117 -7.33 16.12 -25.25
CA GLN A 117 -7.63 14.81 -25.86
C GLN A 117 -9.15 14.52 -25.81
N ASP A 118 -9.79 14.75 -24.67
CA ASP A 118 -11.23 14.58 -24.53
C ASP A 118 -12.03 15.48 -25.48
N ILE A 119 -11.59 16.73 -25.68
CA ILE A 119 -12.21 17.61 -26.67
C ILE A 119 -12.00 17.09 -28.11
N GLN A 120 -10.83 16.55 -28.45
CA GLN A 120 -10.59 15.96 -29.77
C GLN A 120 -11.58 14.81 -30.04
N THR A 121 -11.70 13.87 -29.11
CA THR A 121 -12.66 12.76 -29.23
C THR A 121 -14.11 13.27 -29.29
N SER A 122 -14.45 14.30 -28.52
CA SER A 122 -15.77 14.92 -28.55
C SER A 122 -16.07 15.57 -29.91
N ILE A 123 -15.07 16.21 -30.54
CA ILE A 123 -15.22 16.81 -31.88
C ILE A 123 -15.35 15.73 -32.95
N GLU A 124 -14.56 14.65 -32.88
CA GLU A 124 -14.69 13.51 -33.79
C GLU A 124 -16.11 12.93 -33.75
N TYR A 125 -16.65 12.73 -32.56
CA TYR A 125 -18.03 12.28 -32.38
C TYR A 125 -19.05 13.27 -32.96
N ALA A 126 -18.87 14.57 -32.73
CA ALA A 126 -19.73 15.60 -33.30
C ALA A 126 -19.67 15.63 -34.84
N LEU A 127 -18.52 15.33 -35.44
CA LEU A 127 -18.37 15.21 -36.90
C LEU A 127 -19.07 13.96 -37.45
N GLU A 128 -19.03 12.84 -36.73
CA GLU A 128 -19.79 11.64 -37.10
C GLU A 128 -21.30 11.90 -37.06
N LEU A 129 -21.79 12.59 -36.02
CA LEU A 129 -23.20 12.99 -35.93
C LEU A 129 -23.60 13.94 -37.07
N LEU A 130 -22.77 14.94 -37.38
CA LEU A 130 -23.02 15.87 -38.48
C LEU A 130 -23.14 15.16 -39.84
N ARG A 131 -22.37 14.09 -40.05
CA ARG A 131 -22.44 13.27 -41.28
C ARG A 131 -23.69 12.40 -41.34
N ALA A 132 -24.18 11.93 -40.20
CA ALA A 132 -25.37 11.09 -40.12
C ALA A 132 -26.66 11.90 -40.24
N ASP A 133 -26.77 12.99 -39.47
CA ASP A 133 -27.94 13.87 -39.45
C ASP A 133 -27.53 15.31 -39.11
N PRO A 134 -27.57 16.24 -40.09
CA PRO A 134 -27.16 17.63 -39.89
C PRO A 134 -28.01 18.44 -38.90
N ASP A 135 -29.28 18.07 -38.70
CA ASP A 135 -30.25 18.83 -37.90
C ASP A 135 -30.57 18.14 -36.56
N HIS A 136 -29.77 17.16 -36.16
CA HIS A 136 -29.98 16.43 -34.92
C HIS A 136 -29.83 17.36 -33.70
N PRO A 137 -30.82 17.46 -32.79
CA PRO A 137 -30.77 18.38 -31.64
C PRO A 137 -29.61 18.08 -30.68
N ALA A 138 -29.18 16.81 -30.59
CA ALA A 138 -28.02 16.45 -29.78
C ALA A 138 -26.71 17.06 -30.30
N LEU A 139 -26.62 17.39 -31.59
CA LEU A 139 -25.42 18.02 -32.14
C LEU A 139 -25.18 19.41 -31.52
N ASP A 140 -26.26 20.18 -31.34
CA ASP A 140 -26.18 21.49 -30.69
C ASP A 140 -25.73 21.39 -29.22
N GLU A 141 -26.24 20.38 -28.52
CA GLU A 141 -25.82 20.07 -27.14
C GLU A 141 -24.35 19.67 -27.10
N HIS A 142 -23.89 18.79 -28.00
CA HIS A 142 -22.48 18.38 -28.07
C HIS A 142 -21.54 19.55 -28.38
N ILE A 143 -21.91 20.45 -29.30
CA ILE A 143 -21.11 21.64 -29.62
C ILE A 143 -21.04 22.58 -28.42
N HIS A 144 -22.16 22.75 -27.69
CA HIS A 144 -22.18 23.54 -26.47
C HIS A 144 -21.24 22.95 -25.40
N ASP A 145 -21.26 21.63 -25.22
CA ASP A 145 -20.41 20.92 -24.28
C ASP A 145 -18.93 21.02 -24.63
N ILE A 146 -18.58 20.84 -25.91
CA ILE A 146 -17.23 21.06 -26.42
C ILE A 146 -16.77 22.49 -26.09
N ASN A 147 -17.62 23.48 -26.33
CA ASN A 147 -17.29 24.88 -26.04
C ASN A 147 -17.08 25.15 -24.54
N ARG A 148 -17.83 24.48 -23.65
CA ARG A 148 -17.58 24.54 -22.20
C ARG A 148 -16.21 23.95 -21.86
N LYS A 149 -15.88 22.78 -22.40
CA LYS A 149 -14.56 22.14 -22.19
C LYS A 149 -13.41 23.00 -22.72
N ILE A 150 -13.57 23.66 -23.87
CA ILE A 150 -12.58 24.59 -24.44
C ILE A 150 -12.33 25.78 -23.49
N VAL A 151 -13.38 26.36 -22.92
CA VAL A 151 -13.24 27.46 -21.95
C VAL A 151 -12.48 26.97 -20.71
N GLN A 152 -12.83 25.80 -20.18
CA GLN A 152 -12.15 25.22 -19.02
C GLN A 152 -10.66 24.96 -19.32
N MET A 153 -10.35 24.38 -20.48
CA MET A 153 -8.98 24.14 -20.92
C MET A 153 -8.19 25.45 -21.04
N ASN A 154 -8.77 26.51 -21.62
CA ASN A 154 -8.11 27.81 -21.75
C ASN A 154 -7.81 28.45 -20.39
N VAL A 155 -8.64 28.24 -19.37
CA VAL A 155 -8.35 28.73 -18.00
C VAL A 155 -7.16 28.01 -17.38
N GLN A 156 -6.99 26.72 -17.67
CA GLN A 156 -5.92 25.90 -17.12
C GLN A 156 -4.61 25.98 -17.91
N ALA A 157 -4.63 26.54 -19.12
CA ALA A 157 -3.47 26.60 -19.99
C ALA A 157 -2.46 27.63 -19.46
N PRO A 158 -1.15 27.31 -19.45
CA PRO A 158 -0.11 28.21 -18.94
C PRO A 158 0.20 29.38 -19.88
N SER A 159 -0.19 29.31 -21.16
CA SER A 159 0.10 30.35 -22.15
C SER A 159 -1.06 30.58 -23.14
N LEU A 160 -1.20 31.83 -23.59
CA LEU A 160 -2.23 32.22 -24.56
C LEU A 160 -2.10 31.53 -25.92
N SER A 161 -0.90 31.08 -26.30
CA SER A 161 -0.67 30.33 -27.54
C SER A 161 -1.32 28.94 -27.53
N LEU A 162 -1.57 28.39 -26.34
CA LEU A 162 -2.25 27.10 -26.16
C LEU A 162 -3.77 27.25 -26.13
N HIS A 163 -4.29 28.49 -26.08
CA HIS A 163 -5.72 28.72 -26.07
C HIS A 163 -6.34 28.33 -27.42
N ARG A 164 -7.60 27.90 -27.37
CA ARG A 164 -8.38 27.55 -28.55
C ARG A 164 -9.66 28.37 -28.63
N ARG A 165 -10.15 28.55 -29.86
CA ARG A 165 -11.39 29.26 -30.14
C ARG A 165 -12.57 28.31 -29.95
N LYS A 166 -13.74 28.89 -29.69
CA LYS A 166 -15.00 28.17 -29.66
C LYS A 166 -15.35 27.68 -31.06
N VAL A 167 -15.99 26.53 -31.14
CA VAL A 167 -16.44 25.88 -32.36
C VAL A 167 -17.93 26.13 -32.61
N THR A 168 -18.33 26.14 -33.88
CA THR A 168 -19.72 26.19 -34.33
C THR A 168 -19.92 25.14 -35.44
N LYS A 169 -21.17 24.79 -35.78
CA LYS A 169 -21.47 23.78 -36.82
C LYS A 169 -20.67 23.99 -38.11
N HIS A 170 -20.61 25.23 -38.58
CA HIS A 170 -19.93 25.59 -39.84
C HIS A 170 -18.40 25.65 -39.74
N THR A 171 -17.85 25.81 -38.54
CA THR A 171 -16.39 25.96 -38.33
C THR A 171 -15.75 24.70 -37.74
N LEU A 172 -16.55 23.68 -37.40
CA LEU A 172 -16.09 22.51 -36.65
C LEU A 172 -14.95 21.78 -37.37
N GLU A 173 -15.10 21.51 -38.67
CA GLU A 173 -14.08 20.85 -39.49
C GLU A 173 -12.79 21.67 -39.61
N ALA A 174 -12.92 22.96 -39.90
CA ALA A 174 -11.78 23.85 -40.08
C ALA A 174 -10.99 24.07 -38.78
N GLU A 175 -11.67 24.10 -37.63
CA GLU A 175 -10.99 24.15 -36.33
C GLU A 175 -10.39 22.80 -35.96
N PHE A 176 -11.03 21.67 -36.27
CA PHE A 176 -10.49 20.34 -35.99
C PHE A 176 -9.15 20.09 -36.71
N GLU A 177 -9.02 20.52 -37.97
CA GLU A 177 -7.75 20.39 -38.70
C GLU A 177 -6.60 21.21 -38.07
N LYS A 178 -6.91 22.31 -37.37
CA LYS A 178 -5.90 23.07 -36.61
C LYS A 178 -5.49 22.39 -35.30
N TRP A 179 -6.26 21.39 -34.87
CA TRP A 179 -6.02 20.68 -33.61
C TRP A 179 -5.16 19.43 -33.80
N LYS A 180 -5.17 18.87 -35.00
CA LYS A 180 -4.28 17.81 -35.48
C LYS A 180 -2.84 18.28 -35.48
#